data_AF-A0A9E1HAX6-F1
#
_entry.id   AF-A0A9E1HAX6-F1
#
_cell.length_a   1.000
_cell.length_b   1.000
_cell.length_c   1.000
_cell.angle_alpha   90.00
_cell.angle_beta   90.00
_cell.angle_gamma   90.00
#
_symmetry.space_group_name_H-M   'P 1'
#
loop_
_entity.id
_entity.type
_entity.pdbx_description
1 polymer ?
#
loop_
_entity_poly.entity_id
_entity_poly.type
_entity_poly.pdbx_seq_one_letter_code
_entity_poly.pdbx_strand_id
1 'polypeptide(L)'
;NGKIYAPTDNAKVAMRKVITRQEAEQLIEEMPQIKELWVANEKQRELQYKEALKTCDFRAWISIIKTLYFRKKERIAQGKKITSLDERYLKAAENELYGELSLILGLPKSQMEDFICRKLEA
;
A
#
# COMPACT_ATOMS: atom_id res chain seq x y z
N ASN A 1 -9.53 10.16 19.78
CA ASN A 1 -10.83 10.87 19.82
C ASN A 1 -10.85 12.00 18.80
N GLY A 2 -11.02 11.69 17.52
CA GLY A 2 -11.28 12.68 16.47
C GLY A 2 -12.69 12.46 15.94
N LYS A 3 -13.64 13.33 16.29
CA LYS A 3 -14.98 13.33 15.70
C LYS A 3 -14.95 14.29 14.51
N ILE A 4 -15.17 13.77 13.31
CA ILE A 4 -15.31 14.57 12.09
C ILE A 4 -16.81 14.75 11.84
N TYR A 5 -17.26 16.00 11.83
CA TYR A 5 -18.62 16.36 11.43
C TYR A 5 -18.56 16.84 9.98
N ALA A 6 -19.08 16.03 9.05
CA ALA A 6 -19.20 16.39 7.65
C ALA A 6 -20.68 16.56 7.29
N PRO A 7 -21.11 17.71 6.74
CA PRO A 7 -22.49 17.89 6.27
C PRO A 7 -22.80 16.93 5.12
N THR A 8 -23.96 16.28 5.16
CA THR A 8 -24.40 15.27 4.18
C THR A 8 -24.58 15.82 2.76
N ASP A 9 -24.61 17.14 2.59
CA ASP A 9 -24.83 17.82 1.30
C ASP A 9 -23.55 18.21 0.56
N ASN A 10 -22.36 17.87 1.09
CA ASN A 10 -21.10 18.28 0.47
C ASN A 10 -20.43 17.11 -0.26
N ALA A 11 -20.62 17.04 -1.59
CA ALA A 11 -19.94 16.11 -2.51
C ALA A 11 -18.39 16.25 -2.55
N LYS A 12 -17.80 17.11 -1.70
CA LYS A 12 -16.35 17.29 -1.53
C LYS A 12 -15.71 16.47 -0.42
N VAL A 13 -16.48 15.80 0.44
CA VAL A 13 -15.93 14.81 1.38
C VAL A 13 -16.16 13.43 0.77
N ALA A 14 -15.16 12.93 0.05
CA ALA A 14 -15.16 11.55 -0.42
C ALA A 14 -15.03 10.62 0.81
N MET A 15 -16.16 10.30 1.45
CA MET A 15 -16.25 9.23 2.44
C MET A 15 -16.04 7.92 1.69
N ARG A 16 -14.79 7.46 1.59
CA ARG A 16 -14.47 6.16 1.00
C ARG A 16 -15.15 5.07 1.82
N LYS A 17 -15.93 4.22 1.15
CA LYS A 17 -16.40 2.97 1.77
C LYS A 17 -15.19 2.08 2.04
N VAL A 18 -15.02 1.66 3.28
CA VAL A 18 -14.10 0.58 3.65
C VAL A 18 -14.54 -0.68 2.89
N ILE A 19 -13.60 -1.44 2.34
CA ILE A 19 -13.94 -2.70 1.67
C ILE A 19 -14.51 -3.71 2.66
N THR A 20 -15.40 -4.56 2.18
CA THR A 20 -15.91 -5.70 2.95
C THR A 20 -14.81 -6.71 3.21
N ARG A 21 -15.02 -7.60 4.19
CA ARG A 21 -14.12 -8.73 4.43
C ARG A 21 -13.91 -9.59 3.19
N GLN A 22 -14.97 -9.88 2.44
CA GLN A 22 -14.90 -10.69 1.22
C GLN A 22 -14.03 -10.00 0.14
N GLU A 23 -14.20 -8.70 -0.05
CA GLU A 23 -13.36 -7.92 -0.98
C GLU A 23 -11.89 -7.89 -0.52
N ALA A 24 -11.63 -7.83 0.79
CA ALA A 24 -10.28 -7.90 1.32
C ALA A 24 -9.65 -9.27 1.10
N GLU A 25 -10.39 -10.36 1.33
CA GLU A 25 -9.93 -11.73 1.06
C GLU A 25 -9.62 -11.94 -0.42
N GLN A 26 -10.51 -11.48 -1.32
CA GLN A 26 -10.26 -11.51 -2.76
C GLN A 26 -9.02 -10.68 -3.14
N LEU A 27 -8.87 -9.49 -2.56
CA LEU A 27 -7.69 -8.65 -2.80
C LEU A 27 -6.38 -9.37 -2.41
N ILE A 28 -6.38 -10.12 -1.29
CA ILE A 28 -5.24 -10.93 -0.87
C ILE A 28 -4.93 -12.04 -1.89
N GLU A 29 -5.95 -12.69 -2.45
CA GLU A 29 -5.77 -13.71 -3.50
C GLU A 29 -5.21 -13.12 -4.80
N GLU A 30 -5.55 -11.88 -5.12
CA GLU A 30 -5.08 -11.18 -6.32
C GLU A 30 -3.66 -10.61 -6.19
N MET A 31 -3.11 -10.46 -4.97
CA MET A 31 -1.79 -9.85 -4.72
C MET A 31 -0.63 -10.38 -5.58
N PRO A 32 -0.49 -11.70 -5.79
CA PRO A 32 0.51 -12.24 -6.72
C PRO A 32 0.41 -11.68 -8.14
N GLN A 33 -0.82 -11.42 -8.60
CA GLN A 33 -1.11 -10.98 -9.97
C GLN A 33 -1.07 -9.46 -10.13
N ILE A 34 -1.16 -8.71 -9.02
CA ILE A 34 -1.01 -7.25 -9.04
C ILE A 34 0.41 -6.91 -9.51
N LYS A 35 0.49 -6.10 -10.56
CA LYS A 35 1.77 -5.69 -11.16
C LYS A 35 2.45 -4.64 -10.31
N GLU A 36 3.77 -4.67 -10.36
CA GLU A 36 4.61 -3.57 -9.87
C GLU A 36 4.27 -2.26 -10.59
N LEU A 37 4.41 -1.15 -9.87
CA LEU A 37 4.29 0.19 -10.39
C LEU A 37 5.37 0.44 -11.44
N TRP A 38 4.95 0.92 -12.61
CA TRP A 38 5.88 1.32 -13.65
C TRP A 38 6.61 2.61 -13.28
N VAL A 39 7.94 2.54 -13.13
CA VAL A 39 8.79 3.70 -12.82
C VAL A 39 9.80 3.92 -13.94
N ALA A 40 9.53 4.90 -14.81
CA ALA A 40 10.36 5.16 -15.98
C ALA A 40 11.74 5.75 -15.65
N ASN A 41 11.86 6.63 -14.64
CA ASN A 41 13.13 7.22 -14.21
C ASN A 41 13.06 7.78 -12.78
N GLU A 42 14.22 8.16 -12.23
CA GLU A 42 14.34 8.72 -10.87
C GLU A 42 13.58 10.03 -10.67
N LYS A 43 13.56 10.91 -11.67
CA LYS A 43 12.87 12.21 -11.58
C LYS A 43 11.36 12.06 -11.45
N GLN A 44 10.78 11.04 -12.07
CA GLN A 44 9.35 10.75 -12.02
C GLN A 44 8.97 9.79 -10.89
N ARG A 45 9.93 9.08 -10.28
CA ARG A 45 9.66 8.07 -9.25
C ARG A 45 8.86 8.61 -8.08
N GLU A 46 9.31 9.72 -7.49
CA GLU A 46 8.60 10.30 -6.34
C GLU A 46 7.19 10.75 -6.73
N LEU A 47 6.99 11.27 -7.94
CA LEU A 47 5.68 11.65 -8.44
C LEU A 47 4.76 10.42 -8.54
N GLN A 48 5.24 9.33 -9.14
CA GLN A 48 4.45 8.09 -9.26
C GLN A 48 4.10 7.50 -7.88
N TYR A 49 5.01 7.55 -6.91
CA TYR A 49 4.74 7.11 -5.55
C TYR A 49 3.68 7.97 -4.85
N LYS A 50 3.76 9.30 -5.02
CA LYS A 50 2.75 10.23 -4.50
C LYS A 50 1.38 9.95 -5.11
N GLU A 51 1.30 9.79 -6.43
CA GLU A 51 0.03 9.55 -7.11
C GLU A 51 -0.58 8.20 -6.72
N ALA A 52 0.22 7.13 -6.68
CA ALA A 52 -0.24 5.81 -6.25
C ALA A 52 -0.78 5.80 -4.81
N LEU A 53 -0.18 6.57 -3.90
CA LEU A 53 -0.68 6.69 -2.52
C LEU A 53 -1.98 7.49 -2.42
N LYS A 54 -2.15 8.54 -3.23
CA LYS A 54 -3.34 9.41 -3.21
C LYS A 54 -4.61 8.77 -3.76
N THR A 55 -4.50 7.72 -4.57
CA THR A 55 -5.66 7.12 -5.25
C THR A 55 -6.70 6.55 -4.29
N CYS A 56 -6.32 6.29 -3.03
CA CYS A 56 -7.15 5.54 -2.08
C CYS A 56 -7.63 4.20 -2.69
N ASP A 57 -6.79 3.58 -3.51
CA ASP A 57 -7.05 2.28 -4.11
C ASP A 57 -6.07 1.26 -3.51
N PHE A 58 -6.64 0.21 -2.93
CA PHE A 58 -5.87 -0.89 -2.36
C PHE A 58 -4.93 -1.52 -3.39
N ARG A 59 -5.35 -1.68 -4.65
CA ARG A 59 -4.51 -2.28 -5.68
C ARG A 59 -3.32 -1.38 -6.02
N ALA A 60 -3.52 -0.06 -6.04
CA ALA A 60 -2.43 0.91 -6.21
C ALA A 60 -1.44 0.88 -5.04
N TRP A 61 -1.94 0.79 -3.80
CA TRP A 61 -1.09 0.65 -2.61
C TRP A 61 -0.30 -0.66 -2.62
N ILE A 62 -0.90 -1.76 -3.05
CA ILE A 62 -0.20 -3.05 -3.20
C ILE A 62 0.85 -2.95 -4.30
N SER A 63 0.54 -2.31 -5.42
CA SER A 63 1.47 -2.12 -6.52
C SER A 63 2.73 -1.37 -6.08
N ILE A 64 2.60 -0.26 -5.34
CA ILE A 64 3.76 0.47 -4.81
C ILE A 64 4.52 -0.33 -3.74
N ILE A 65 3.84 -1.02 -2.83
CA ILE A 65 4.50 -1.88 -1.81
C ILE A 65 5.29 -2.98 -2.51
N LYS A 66 4.71 -3.66 -3.49
CA LYS A 66 5.36 -4.73 -4.25
C LYS A 66 6.63 -4.23 -4.96
N THR A 67 6.54 -3.10 -5.65
CA THR A 67 7.70 -2.46 -6.28
C THR A 67 8.81 -2.14 -5.28
N LEU A 68 8.45 -1.52 -4.16
CA LEU A 68 9.43 -1.12 -3.14
C LEU A 68 10.03 -2.32 -2.42
N TYR A 69 9.26 -3.38 -2.21
CA TYR A 69 9.70 -4.65 -1.64
C TYR A 69 10.78 -5.32 -2.52
N PHE A 70 10.49 -5.53 -3.81
CA PHE A 70 11.46 -6.16 -4.72
C PHE A 70 12.70 -5.29 -4.93
N ARG A 71 12.52 -3.97 -5.04
CA ARG A 71 13.64 -3.02 -5.14
C ARG A 71 14.51 -3.02 -3.88
N LYS A 72 13.93 -3.14 -2.68
CA LYS A 72 14.66 -3.31 -1.42
C LYS A 72 15.51 -4.58 -1.48
N LYS A 73 14.94 -5.71 -1.92
CA LYS A 73 15.66 -6.99 -2.08
C LYS A 73 16.81 -6.88 -3.08
N GLU A 74 16.57 -6.30 -4.25
CA GLU A 74 17.58 -6.10 -5.29
C GLU A 74 18.77 -5.26 -4.78
N ARG A 75 18.49 -4.14 -4.09
CA ARG A 75 19.54 -3.28 -3.54
C ARG A 75 20.37 -3.98 -2.47
N ILE A 76 19.72 -4.71 -1.57
CA ILE A 76 20.42 -5.48 -0.53
C ILE A 76 21.30 -6.56 -1.16
N ALA A 77 20.81 -7.26 -2.19
CA ALA A 77 21.62 -8.24 -2.94
C ALA A 77 22.86 -7.61 -3.60
N GLN A 78 22.78 -6.32 -3.97
CA GLN A 78 23.92 -5.54 -4.47
C GLN A 78 24.80 -4.93 -3.36
N GLY A 79 24.56 -5.26 -2.09
CA GLY A 79 25.29 -4.67 -0.94
C GLY A 79 24.94 -3.21 -0.67
N LYS A 80 23.85 -2.68 -1.26
CA LYS A 80 23.41 -1.29 -1.11
C LYS A 80 22.29 -1.19 -0.09
N LYS A 81 22.27 -0.08 0.65
CA LYS A 81 21.13 0.28 1.50
C LYS A 81 19.93 0.73 0.63
N ILE A 82 18.73 0.53 1.16
CA ILE A 82 17.51 1.17 0.64
C ILE A 82 17.68 2.69 0.65
N THR A 83 17.07 3.39 -0.32
CA THR A 83 17.12 4.85 -0.34
C THR A 83 16.13 5.42 0.68
N SER A 84 16.42 6.60 1.25
CA SER A 84 15.50 7.26 2.19
C SER A 84 14.14 7.58 1.56
N LEU A 85 14.12 7.82 0.24
CA LEU A 85 12.89 8.02 -0.52
C LEU A 85 12.05 6.74 -0.54
N ASP A 86 12.65 5.63 -0.97
CA ASP A 86 11.98 4.33 -1.05
C ASP A 86 11.47 3.88 0.33
N GLU A 87 12.28 4.04 1.38
CA GLU A 87 11.88 3.71 2.75
C GLU A 87 10.69 4.55 3.23
N ARG A 88 10.70 5.87 2.98
CA ARG A 88 9.61 6.77 3.38
C ARG A 88 8.28 6.36 2.73
N TYR A 89 8.29 6.06 1.43
CA TYR A 89 7.09 5.68 0.70
C TYR A 89 6.63 4.26 1.01
N LEU A 90 7.56 3.34 1.27
CA LEU A 90 7.22 1.99 1.68
C LEU A 90 6.46 2.01 3.00
N LYS A 91 7.02 2.68 4.02
CA LYS A 91 6.36 2.85 5.32
C LYS A 91 5.00 3.53 5.21
N ALA A 92 4.88 4.54 4.35
CA ALA A 92 3.60 5.22 4.15
C ALA A 92 2.55 4.27 3.56
N ALA A 93 2.88 3.53 2.51
CA ALA A 93 1.97 2.58 1.88
C ALA A 93 1.61 1.41 2.80
N GLU A 94 2.58 0.86 3.52
CA GLU A 94 2.38 -0.18 4.54
C GLU A 94 1.42 0.30 5.63
N ASN A 95 1.60 1.52 6.15
CA ASN A 95 0.72 2.06 7.20
C ASN A 95 -0.74 2.18 6.75
N GLU A 96 -0.98 2.67 5.53
CA GLU A 96 -2.31 2.80 4.94
C GLU A 96 -2.95 1.42 4.70
N LEU A 97 -2.25 0.53 3.99
CA LEU A 97 -2.77 -0.79 3.66
C LEU A 97 -3.00 -1.66 4.91
N TYR A 98 -2.00 -1.71 5.81
CA TYR A 98 -2.06 -2.58 6.99
C TYR A 98 -3.06 -2.04 8.01
N GLY A 99 -3.31 -0.73 8.05
CA GLY A 99 -4.39 -0.12 8.84
C GLY A 99 -5.75 -0.68 8.49
N GLU A 100 -6.09 -0.62 7.22
CA GLU A 100 -7.38 -1.07 6.71
C GLU A 100 -7.52 -2.59 6.81
N LEU A 101 -6.53 -3.34 6.32
CA LEU A 101 -6.60 -4.80 6.30
C LEU A 101 -6.57 -5.41 7.71
N SER A 102 -5.80 -4.84 8.64
CA SER A 102 -5.78 -5.30 10.04
C SER A 102 -7.18 -5.24 10.65
N LEU A 103 -7.90 -4.14 10.39
CA LEU A 103 -9.23 -3.91 10.95
C LEU A 103 -10.27 -4.83 10.31
N ILE A 104 -10.21 -5.02 8.99
CA ILE A 104 -11.16 -5.83 8.22
C ILE A 104 -10.97 -7.33 8.45
N LEU A 105 -9.72 -7.79 8.39
CA LEU A 105 -9.36 -9.21 8.53
C LEU A 105 -9.26 -9.65 10.00
N GLY A 106 -9.19 -8.70 10.95
CA GLY A 106 -9.08 -9.00 12.38
C GLY A 106 -7.68 -9.51 12.77
N LEU A 107 -6.67 -9.20 11.97
CA LEU A 107 -5.28 -9.58 12.23
C LEU A 107 -4.50 -8.38 12.78
N PRO A 108 -3.61 -8.55 13.78
CA PRO A 108 -2.83 -7.43 14.30
C PRO A 108 -1.91 -6.80 13.23
N LYS A 109 -1.76 -5.47 13.25
CA LYS A 109 -0.81 -4.75 12.38
C LYS A 109 0.60 -5.34 12.39
N SER A 110 1.07 -5.81 13.54
CA SER A 110 2.40 -6.43 13.69
C SER A 110 2.59 -7.72 12.88
N GLN A 111 1.50 -8.37 12.46
CA GLN A 111 1.54 -9.58 11.63
C GLN A 111 1.34 -9.26 10.13
N MET A 112 0.99 -8.02 9.77
CA MET A 112 0.65 -7.66 8.39
C MET A 112 1.85 -7.63 7.47
N GLU A 113 3.02 -7.20 7.94
CA GLU A 113 4.23 -7.21 7.11
C GLU A 113 4.53 -8.64 6.63
N ASP A 114 4.68 -9.59 7.56
CA ASP A 114 4.94 -10.99 7.23
C ASP A 114 3.83 -11.61 6.36
N PHE A 115 2.57 -11.32 6.68
CA PHE A 115 1.43 -11.85 5.94
C PHE A 115 1.41 -11.37 4.48
N ILE A 116 1.60 -10.05 4.27
CA ILE A 116 1.61 -9.46 2.93
C ILE A 116 2.86 -9.90 2.15
N CYS A 117 4.04 -9.90 2.76
CA CYS A 117 5.27 -10.33 2.09
C CYS A 117 5.14 -11.76 1.53
N ARG A 118 4.61 -12.71 2.31
CA ARG A 118 4.37 -14.08 1.83
C ARG A 118 3.43 -14.13 0.63
N LYS A 119 2.44 -13.24 0.56
CA LYS A 119 1.48 -13.15 -0.55
C LYS A 119 2.04 -12.46 -1.78
N LEU A 120 3.03 -11.59 -1.62
CA LEU A 120 3.72 -10.95 -2.74
C LEU A 120 4.71 -11.89 -3.44
N GLU A 121 5.24 -12.88 -2.70
CA GLU A 121 6.22 -13.86 -3.19
C GLU A 121 5.61 -15.20 -3.66
N ALA A 122 4.31 -15.42 -3.38
CA ALA A 122 3.56 -16.58 -3.83
C ALA A 122 3.24 -16.51 -5.33
#